data_AF-A0A953MEZ8-F1
#
_entry.id   AF-A0A953MEZ8-F1
#
_cell.length_a   1.000
_cell.length_b   1.000
_cell.length_c   1.000
_cell.angle_alpha   90.00
_cell.angle_beta   90.00
_cell.angle_gamma   90.00
#
_symmetry.space_group_name_H-M   'P 1'
#
loop_
_entity.id
_entity.type
_entity.pdbx_description
1 polymer ?
#
loop_
_entity_poly.entity_id
_entity_poly.type
_entity_poly.pdbx_seq_one_letter_code
_entity_poly.pdbx_strand_id
1 'polypeptide(L)'
;MGLFSSKAQEEIDKLIAENDELKNRLHTVLEKQKAHEDFENKLSEARKELSEISVEERELETRIRNMESSIDEKSKKIEDLNQKIEDLEEIREHLENKISTYERDITDVEQRNKTYKEENEILIDQLEEKQRLIDELNTQITNLQSKHQQVDEELHEVEQHLTGLREEDDDIMNRLDKAKLEFSELEAESNIIKERNDILTEENEKLASEIESLSEKTAELKEQRDNLTKEISEKESTANKLDEKISKAEELKIEIESNVSALVSQLNEKDKLFSEYSTKKEKMTQDLVDEQKKLNEVRQRITLANEKLEEIEEKISGAKKRRDQINNEINDIERLKNEIQKDALEHREEIEKLTEQYEEFKKKISEAEDRKFEIEESQIEVEKKFSETLKKFAEEINASKEKLSGIKEEVLIKDKFLSEKEKILNEKTAQLAEYSGLVKVLSRERNNIESEIDILKKEESSLREQILKLKEKENSQNIFLEKLRSEIEVLIVKKSEIEKEVEQLLTMSSQNYRETNIKKTETITELRNAEDKLRELNENLSEISKKQEETRRSVSSLQLEKEELSAKITQLMGVEKSLQKKISTFKDRLDREEKNDENPLFSENENINNGEIYPSNNEKGD
;
A
#
# COMPACT_ATOMS: atom_id res chain seq x y z
N MET A 1 29.06 173.62 78.09
CA MET A 1 30.35 174.00 77.48
C MET A 1 30.78 172.77 76.68
N GLY A 2 31.01 172.77 75.36
CA GLY A 2 31.23 173.88 74.43
C GLY A 2 32.73 174.22 74.37
N LEU A 3 33.41 174.28 73.23
CA LEU A 3 32.95 174.30 71.82
C LEU A 3 33.95 173.60 70.86
N PHE A 4 33.43 172.71 69.98
CA PHE A 4 33.82 172.40 68.56
C PHE A 4 35.32 172.14 68.16
N SER A 5 35.68 171.36 67.11
CA SER A 5 34.93 170.69 66.03
C SER A 5 35.62 169.41 65.47
N SER A 6 34.84 168.59 64.75
CA SER A 6 35.25 167.60 63.72
C SER A 6 35.92 166.26 64.11
N LYS A 7 35.74 165.27 63.21
CA LYS A 7 36.35 163.93 63.11
C LYS A 7 36.20 162.92 64.26
N ALA A 8 36.42 163.29 65.52
CA ALA A 8 36.66 162.30 66.59
C ALA A 8 35.51 161.32 66.91
N GLN A 9 34.25 161.68 66.62
CA GLN A 9 33.09 160.85 66.93
C GLN A 9 32.78 159.77 65.88
N GLU A 10 33.18 160.01 64.61
CA GLU A 10 32.74 159.23 63.44
C GLU A 10 33.59 157.96 63.18
N GLU A 11 34.62 157.75 63.98
CA GLU A 11 35.62 156.69 63.82
C GLU A 11 35.42 155.54 64.83
N ILE A 12 34.85 155.83 66.01
CA ILE A 12 34.53 154.83 67.05
C ILE A 12 33.31 153.99 66.65
N ASP A 13 32.23 154.63 66.19
CA ASP A 13 31.00 153.93 65.80
C ASP A 13 31.22 153.02 64.58
N LYS A 14 32.18 153.35 63.70
CA LYS A 14 32.62 152.48 62.60
C LYS A 14 33.23 151.17 63.09
N LEU A 15 34.12 151.22 64.08
CA LEU A 15 34.81 150.02 64.59
C LEU A 15 33.84 149.04 65.29
N ILE A 16 32.74 149.54 65.87
CA ILE A 16 31.67 148.69 66.40
C ILE A 16 30.91 148.01 65.26
N ALA A 17 30.48 148.78 64.25
CA ALA A 17 29.80 148.24 63.07
C ALA A 17 30.67 147.23 62.29
N GLU A 18 31.98 147.46 62.18
CA GLU A 18 32.94 146.58 61.53
C GLU A 18 33.16 145.26 62.30
N ASN A 19 33.05 145.29 63.64
CA ASN A 19 33.12 144.08 64.46
C ASN A 19 31.85 143.21 64.33
N ASP A 20 30.67 143.82 64.36
CA ASP A 20 29.41 143.10 64.11
C ASP A 20 29.28 142.62 62.66
N GLU A 21 29.85 143.35 61.68
CA GLU A 21 30.05 142.84 60.31
C GLU A 21 30.94 141.59 60.30
N LEU A 22 32.11 141.63 60.94
CA LEU A 22 33.04 140.48 60.99
C LEU A 22 32.41 139.27 61.70
N LYS A 23 31.63 139.49 62.76
CA LYS A 23 30.93 138.45 63.51
C LYS A 23 29.80 137.82 62.70
N ASN A 24 29.01 138.63 61.97
CA ASN A 24 28.02 138.14 61.02
C ASN A 24 28.66 137.40 59.84
N ARG A 25 29.78 137.90 59.29
CA ARG A 25 30.55 137.23 58.22
C ARG A 25 31.09 135.88 58.71
N LEU A 26 31.64 135.79 59.92
CA LEU A 26 32.12 134.53 60.50
C LEU A 26 30.97 133.54 60.74
N HIS A 27 29.82 134.01 61.24
CA HIS A 27 28.63 133.16 61.40
C HIS A 27 28.13 132.66 60.04
N THR A 28 28.07 133.52 59.02
CA THR A 28 27.71 133.17 57.63
C THR A 28 28.70 132.17 57.02
N VAL A 29 29.98 132.26 57.35
CA VAL A 29 31.01 131.29 56.91
C VAL A 29 30.81 129.94 57.60
N LEU A 30 30.51 129.91 58.91
CA LEU A 30 30.22 128.67 59.64
C LEU A 30 28.90 128.00 59.18
N GLU A 31 27.87 128.80 58.88
CA GLU A 31 26.63 128.29 58.27
C GLU A 31 26.89 127.74 56.86
N LYS A 32 27.68 128.44 56.04
CA LYS A 32 28.10 127.93 54.73
C LYS A 32 28.95 126.67 54.83
N GLN A 33 29.82 126.55 55.84
CA GLN A 33 30.63 125.36 56.04
C GLN A 33 29.78 124.16 56.45
N LYS A 34 28.83 124.34 57.39
CA LYS A 34 27.83 123.30 57.71
C LYS A 34 26.96 122.94 56.51
N ALA A 35 26.49 123.92 55.75
CA ALA A 35 25.72 123.66 54.53
C ALA A 35 26.57 122.91 53.49
N HIS A 36 27.88 123.16 53.41
CA HIS A 36 28.78 122.45 52.51
C HIS A 36 29.03 121.01 52.96
N GLU A 37 29.17 120.77 54.27
CA GLU A 37 29.27 119.44 54.90
C GLU A 37 27.98 118.64 54.70
N ASP A 38 26.80 119.25 54.91
CA ASP A 38 25.49 118.69 54.54
C ASP A 38 25.38 118.37 53.05
N PHE A 39 25.95 119.21 52.17
CA PHE A 39 26.00 118.96 50.74
C PHE A 39 26.96 117.83 50.36
N GLU A 40 28.12 117.70 51.01
CA GLU A 40 29.04 116.57 50.78
C GLU A 40 28.45 115.25 51.28
N ASN A 41 27.78 115.25 52.44
CA ASN A 41 27.04 114.09 52.93
C ASN A 41 25.96 113.66 51.94
N LYS A 42 25.10 114.59 51.49
CA LYS A 42 24.07 114.31 50.46
C LYS A 42 24.66 113.89 49.12
N LEU A 43 25.83 114.42 48.73
CA LEU A 43 26.53 114.02 47.52
C LEU A 43 27.12 112.60 47.66
N SER A 44 27.55 112.21 48.87
CA SER A 44 28.02 110.86 49.18
C SER A 44 26.86 109.86 49.22
N GLU A 45 25.72 110.22 49.80
CA GLU A 45 24.49 109.42 49.77
C GLU A 45 24.00 109.25 48.33
N ALA A 46 23.83 110.33 47.56
CA ALA A 46 23.41 110.25 46.16
C ALA A 46 24.38 109.46 45.28
N ARG A 47 25.69 109.47 45.56
CA ARG A 47 26.68 108.61 44.88
C ARG A 47 26.52 107.14 45.25
N LYS A 48 26.18 106.83 46.51
CA LYS A 48 25.92 105.47 46.97
C LYS A 48 24.62 104.94 46.37
N GLU A 49 23.55 105.72 46.41
CA GLU A 49 22.27 105.42 45.73
C GLU A 49 22.47 105.20 44.23
N LEU A 50 23.20 106.08 43.53
CA LEU A 50 23.51 105.90 42.10
C LEU A 50 24.32 104.62 41.84
N SER A 51 25.22 104.24 42.74
CA SER A 51 25.98 102.99 42.63
C SER A 51 25.12 101.75 42.91
N GLU A 52 24.14 101.85 43.80
CA GLU A 52 23.20 100.77 44.12
C GLU A 52 22.20 100.59 42.96
N ILE A 53 21.65 101.69 42.45
CA ILE A 53 20.81 101.72 41.22
C ILE A 53 21.57 101.15 40.02
N SER A 54 22.86 101.47 39.82
CA SER A 54 23.64 100.92 38.70
C SER A 54 24.00 99.43 38.87
N VAL A 55 23.89 98.87 40.08
CA VAL A 55 23.95 97.42 40.30
C VAL A 55 22.59 96.78 40.01
N GLU A 56 21.49 97.34 40.53
CA GLU A 56 20.13 96.87 40.24
C GLU A 56 19.83 96.91 38.73
N GLU A 57 20.25 97.96 38.02
CA GLU A 57 20.15 98.09 36.56
C GLU A 57 20.83 96.92 35.83
N ARG A 58 22.04 96.53 36.26
CA ARG A 58 22.78 95.39 35.68
C ARG A 58 22.16 94.03 36.03
N GLU A 59 21.60 93.89 37.23
CA GLU A 59 20.85 92.69 37.61
C GLU A 59 19.56 92.56 36.80
N LEU A 60 18.87 93.68 36.55
CA LEU A 60 17.69 93.75 35.69
C LEU A 60 18.03 93.47 34.22
N GLU A 61 19.10 94.06 33.67
CA GLU A 61 19.60 93.69 32.32
C GLU A 61 19.89 92.19 32.22
N THR A 62 20.57 91.62 33.22
CA THR A 62 20.94 90.20 33.24
C THR A 62 19.69 89.32 33.32
N ARG A 63 18.69 89.74 34.11
CA ARG A 63 17.39 89.07 34.21
C ARG A 63 16.59 89.16 32.92
N ILE A 64 16.64 90.30 32.20
CA ILE A 64 16.02 90.49 30.88
C ILE A 64 16.66 89.53 29.88
N ARG A 65 18.00 89.52 29.73
CA ARG A 65 18.71 88.58 28.82
C ARG A 65 18.39 87.11 29.11
N ASN A 66 18.29 86.73 30.38
CA ASN A 66 17.89 85.38 30.78
C ASN A 66 16.41 85.07 30.44
N MET A 67 15.51 86.04 30.52
CA MET A 67 14.12 85.90 30.10
C MET A 67 13.99 85.84 28.57
N GLU A 68 14.73 86.66 27.83
CA GLU A 68 14.81 86.64 26.36
C GLU A 68 15.30 85.26 25.87
N SER A 69 16.42 84.75 26.42
CA SER A 69 16.92 83.40 26.09
C SER A 69 15.88 82.31 26.37
N SER A 70 15.11 82.42 27.46
CA SER A 70 14.05 81.46 27.81
C SER A 70 12.75 81.65 27.00
N ILE A 71 12.58 82.79 26.33
CA ILE A 71 11.52 83.03 25.34
C ILE A 71 11.94 82.42 24.00
N ASP A 72 13.19 82.59 23.57
CA ASP A 72 13.74 81.97 22.35
C ASP A 72 13.67 80.43 22.41
N GLU A 73 14.10 79.83 23.53
CA GLU A 73 13.99 78.39 23.77
C GLU A 73 12.54 77.87 23.68
N LYS A 74 11.60 78.61 24.27
CA LYS A 74 10.17 78.25 24.22
C LYS A 74 9.57 78.46 22.83
N SER A 75 10.01 79.49 22.11
CA SER A 75 9.53 79.79 20.76
C SER A 75 9.95 78.69 19.78
N LYS A 76 11.22 78.27 19.82
CA LYS A 76 11.70 77.09 19.08
C LYS A 76 10.94 75.81 19.45
N LYS A 77 10.68 75.59 20.74
CA LYS A 77 9.89 74.44 21.18
C LYS A 77 8.42 74.48 20.74
N ILE A 78 7.85 75.67 20.53
CA ILE A 78 6.51 75.83 19.94
C ILE A 78 6.56 75.56 18.44
N GLU A 79 7.62 76.00 17.74
CA GLU A 79 7.88 75.71 16.33
C GLU A 79 8.03 74.18 16.09
N ASP A 80 8.87 73.49 16.88
CA ASP A 80 9.02 72.03 16.89
C ASP A 80 7.68 71.29 17.11
N LEU A 81 6.84 71.81 18.01
CA LEU A 81 5.54 71.21 18.33
C LEU A 81 4.50 71.47 17.24
N ASN A 82 4.53 72.63 16.59
CA ASN A 82 3.64 72.96 15.49
C ASN A 82 3.95 72.10 14.26
N GLN A 83 5.23 71.93 13.90
CA GLN A 83 5.63 71.02 12.83
C GLN A 83 5.15 69.59 13.11
N LYS A 84 5.34 69.13 14.35
CA LYS A 84 4.87 67.81 14.76
C LYS A 84 3.33 67.65 14.78
N ILE A 85 2.58 68.74 14.87
CA ILE A 85 1.12 68.72 14.71
C ILE A 85 0.77 68.57 13.22
N GLU A 86 1.42 69.35 12.34
CA GLU A 86 1.26 69.27 10.87
C GLU A 86 1.57 67.85 10.35
N ASP A 87 2.72 67.28 10.73
CA ASP A 87 3.11 65.89 10.42
C ASP A 87 2.04 64.86 10.84
N LEU A 88 1.39 65.09 11.99
CA LEU A 88 0.34 64.20 12.52
C LEU A 88 -1.01 64.42 11.83
N GLU A 89 -1.31 65.62 11.35
CA GLU A 89 -2.52 65.90 10.57
C GLU A 89 -2.43 65.31 9.16
N GLU A 90 -1.28 65.37 8.49
CA GLU A 90 -1.04 64.64 7.23
C GLU A 90 -1.23 63.13 7.41
N ILE A 91 -0.65 62.55 8.47
CA ILE A 91 -0.81 61.13 8.80
C ILE A 91 -2.29 60.80 9.06
N ARG A 92 -3.03 61.68 9.75
CA ARG A 92 -4.47 61.50 10.02
C ARG A 92 -5.28 61.49 8.73
N GLU A 93 -5.07 62.47 7.84
CA GLU A 93 -5.78 62.56 6.56
C GLU A 93 -5.48 61.34 5.66
N HIS A 94 -4.23 60.91 5.56
CA HIS A 94 -3.85 59.72 4.80
C HIS A 94 -4.46 58.42 5.38
N LEU A 95 -4.65 58.33 6.70
CA LEU A 95 -5.36 57.21 7.34
C LEU A 95 -6.87 57.29 7.12
N GLU A 96 -7.49 58.47 7.22
CA GLU A 96 -8.91 58.71 6.93
C GLU A 96 -9.25 58.32 5.48
N ASN A 97 -8.42 58.73 4.51
CA ASN A 97 -8.53 58.32 3.11
C ASN A 97 -8.40 56.80 2.93
N LYS A 98 -7.46 56.15 3.63
CA LYS A 98 -7.30 54.69 3.57
C LYS A 98 -8.49 53.93 4.14
N ILE A 99 -9.03 54.38 5.27
CA ILE A 99 -10.25 53.81 5.86
C ILE A 99 -11.40 53.90 4.85
N SER A 100 -11.62 55.07 4.24
CA SER A 100 -12.67 55.24 3.22
C SER A 100 -12.48 54.32 1.99
N THR A 101 -11.25 54.09 1.54
CA THR A 101 -11.01 53.09 0.47
C THR A 101 -11.33 51.66 0.90
N TYR A 102 -10.98 51.26 2.12
CA TYR A 102 -11.29 49.92 2.62
C TYR A 102 -12.78 49.72 2.90
N GLU A 103 -13.51 50.73 3.39
CA GLU A 103 -14.97 50.67 3.56
C GLU A 103 -15.70 50.45 2.23
N ARG A 104 -15.27 51.13 1.15
CA ARG A 104 -15.79 50.90 -0.19
C ARG A 104 -15.44 49.51 -0.71
N ASP A 105 -14.18 49.09 -0.59
CA ASP A 105 -13.74 47.79 -1.09
C ASP A 105 -14.40 46.62 -0.33
N ILE A 106 -14.71 46.78 0.97
CA ILE A 106 -15.57 45.87 1.74
C ILE A 106 -16.99 45.83 1.16
N THR A 107 -17.59 47.00 0.89
CA THR A 107 -18.94 47.10 0.32
C THR A 107 -19.06 46.39 -1.04
N ASP A 108 -18.05 46.55 -1.90
CA ASP A 108 -17.95 45.86 -3.20
C ASP A 108 -17.85 44.32 -3.02
N VAL A 109 -17.09 43.86 -2.02
CA VAL A 109 -16.94 42.43 -1.70
C VAL A 109 -18.21 41.84 -1.09
N GLU A 110 -18.95 42.58 -0.25
CA GLU A 110 -20.25 42.16 0.27
C GLU A 110 -21.29 42.02 -0.85
N GLN A 111 -21.33 42.96 -1.80
CA GLN A 111 -22.21 42.87 -2.97
C GLN A 111 -21.89 41.64 -3.84
N ARG A 112 -20.61 41.40 -4.15
CA ARG A 112 -20.19 40.19 -4.90
C ARG A 112 -20.55 38.90 -4.16
N ASN A 113 -20.34 38.84 -2.84
CA ASN A 113 -20.75 37.69 -2.03
C ASN A 113 -22.27 37.47 -2.00
N LYS A 114 -23.09 38.52 -2.16
CA LYS A 114 -24.54 38.38 -2.31
C LYS A 114 -24.89 37.79 -3.68
N THR A 115 -24.34 38.32 -4.76
CA THR A 115 -24.54 37.78 -6.12
C THR A 115 -24.09 36.31 -6.22
N TYR A 116 -22.91 35.96 -5.68
CA TYR A 116 -22.45 34.57 -5.68
C TYR A 116 -23.35 33.63 -4.88
N LYS A 117 -24.06 34.09 -3.84
CA LYS A 117 -25.06 33.25 -3.15
C LYS A 117 -26.27 32.99 -4.03
N GLU A 118 -26.80 34.04 -4.65
CA GLU A 118 -27.95 33.96 -5.57
C GLU A 118 -27.63 33.06 -6.79
N GLU A 119 -26.41 33.16 -7.35
CA GLU A 119 -25.94 32.26 -8.41
C GLU A 119 -25.79 30.80 -7.93
N ASN A 120 -25.29 30.55 -6.72
CA ASN A 120 -25.17 29.20 -6.18
C ASN A 120 -26.53 28.56 -5.86
N GLU A 121 -27.51 29.31 -5.36
CA GLU A 121 -28.87 28.81 -5.15
C GLU A 121 -29.51 28.37 -6.49
N ILE A 122 -29.37 29.18 -7.55
CA ILE A 122 -29.84 28.84 -8.91
C ILE A 122 -29.12 27.58 -9.46
N LEU A 123 -27.83 27.42 -9.20
CA LEU A 123 -27.07 26.23 -9.63
C LEU A 123 -27.48 24.97 -8.85
N ILE A 124 -27.85 25.09 -7.57
CA ILE A 124 -28.39 23.98 -6.76
C ILE A 124 -29.75 23.54 -7.30
N ASP A 125 -30.67 24.47 -7.56
CA ASP A 125 -31.98 24.17 -8.16
C ASP A 125 -31.84 23.45 -9.52
N GLN A 126 -30.90 23.90 -10.36
CA GLN A 126 -30.60 23.24 -11.64
C GLN A 126 -30.02 21.83 -11.47
N LEU A 127 -29.16 21.61 -10.47
CA LEU A 127 -28.62 20.28 -10.16
C LEU A 127 -29.72 19.33 -9.66
N GLU A 128 -30.64 19.80 -8.80
CA GLU A 128 -31.80 19.01 -8.37
C GLU A 128 -32.72 18.63 -9.54
N GLU A 129 -33.03 19.57 -10.45
CA GLU A 129 -33.84 19.28 -11.63
C GLU A 129 -33.17 18.21 -12.52
N LYS A 130 -31.85 18.32 -12.73
CA LYS A 130 -31.10 17.36 -13.55
C LYS A 130 -30.98 15.99 -12.87
N GLN A 131 -30.86 15.93 -11.54
CA GLN A 131 -30.89 14.66 -10.81
C GLN A 131 -32.25 13.96 -10.95
N ARG A 132 -33.36 14.68 -10.79
CA ARG A 132 -34.71 14.11 -10.97
C ARG A 132 -34.91 13.55 -12.39
N LEU A 133 -34.39 14.23 -13.41
CA LEU A 133 -34.42 13.74 -14.79
C LEU A 133 -33.56 12.47 -14.99
N ILE A 134 -32.40 12.38 -14.33
CA ILE A 134 -31.57 11.17 -14.33
C ILE A 134 -32.31 9.99 -13.66
N ASP A 135 -32.97 10.22 -12.53
CA ASP A 135 -33.72 9.20 -11.81
C ASP A 135 -34.94 8.69 -12.60
N GLU A 136 -35.63 9.59 -13.31
CA GLU A 136 -36.71 9.21 -14.24
C GLU A 136 -36.17 8.39 -15.43
N LEU A 137 -35.08 8.83 -16.07
CA LEU A 137 -34.47 8.10 -17.19
C LEU A 137 -33.96 6.71 -16.76
N ASN A 138 -33.34 6.58 -15.58
CA ASN A 138 -32.94 5.29 -15.01
C ASN A 138 -34.15 4.37 -14.78
N THR A 139 -35.27 4.93 -14.33
CA THR A 139 -36.54 4.19 -14.17
C THR A 139 -37.09 3.73 -15.52
N GLN A 140 -37.03 4.57 -16.56
CA GLN A 140 -37.44 4.20 -17.92
C GLN A 140 -36.53 3.11 -18.52
N ILE A 141 -35.21 3.21 -18.33
CA ILE A 141 -34.23 2.19 -18.75
C ILE A 141 -34.51 0.84 -18.09
N THR A 142 -34.73 0.84 -16.77
CA THR A 142 -35.03 -0.40 -16.01
C THR A 142 -36.31 -1.08 -16.52
N ASN A 143 -37.36 -0.29 -16.79
CA ASN A 143 -38.60 -0.80 -17.37
C ASN A 143 -38.44 -1.33 -18.81
N LEU A 144 -37.58 -0.70 -19.62
CA LEU A 144 -37.26 -1.18 -20.97
C LEU A 144 -36.43 -2.46 -20.95
N GLN A 145 -35.47 -2.59 -20.02
CA GLN A 145 -34.69 -3.82 -19.82
C GLN A 145 -35.59 -5.00 -19.39
N SER A 146 -36.52 -4.78 -18.45
CA SER A 146 -37.49 -5.81 -18.06
C SER A 146 -38.40 -6.25 -19.22
N LYS A 147 -38.78 -5.32 -20.11
CA LYS A 147 -39.54 -5.66 -21.32
C LYS A 147 -38.70 -6.37 -22.38
N HIS A 148 -37.43 -6.00 -22.53
CA HIS A 148 -36.51 -6.70 -23.43
C HIS A 148 -36.36 -8.16 -23.02
N GLN A 149 -36.10 -8.42 -21.73
CA GLN A 149 -36.02 -9.77 -21.19
C GLN A 149 -37.31 -10.58 -21.43
N GLN A 150 -38.49 -9.99 -21.21
CA GLN A 150 -39.77 -10.66 -21.50
C GLN A 150 -39.92 -11.03 -22.99
N VAL A 151 -39.49 -10.15 -23.90
CA VAL A 151 -39.52 -10.41 -25.34
C VAL A 151 -38.47 -11.45 -25.77
N ASP A 152 -37.30 -11.49 -25.12
CA ASP A 152 -36.30 -12.54 -25.35
C ASP A 152 -36.82 -13.91 -24.87
N GLU A 153 -37.50 -13.95 -23.72
CA GLU A 153 -38.15 -15.15 -23.17
C GLU A 153 -39.28 -15.64 -24.09
N GLU A 154 -40.21 -14.75 -24.51
CA GLU A 154 -41.27 -15.06 -25.49
C GLU A 154 -40.70 -15.53 -26.84
N LEU A 155 -39.63 -14.89 -27.33
CA LEU A 155 -38.96 -15.28 -28.58
C LEU A 155 -38.35 -16.68 -28.47
N HIS A 156 -37.72 -17.01 -27.34
CA HIS A 156 -37.10 -18.31 -27.14
C HIS A 156 -38.13 -19.44 -27.05
N GLU A 157 -39.29 -19.21 -26.39
CA GLU A 157 -40.41 -20.17 -26.41
C GLU A 157 -40.94 -20.39 -27.84
N VAL A 158 -41.07 -19.32 -28.64
CA VAL A 158 -41.49 -19.41 -30.04
C VAL A 158 -40.45 -20.14 -30.91
N GLU A 159 -39.15 -19.92 -30.70
CA GLU A 159 -38.08 -20.66 -31.39
C GLU A 159 -38.13 -22.16 -31.06
N GLN A 160 -38.28 -22.53 -29.79
CA GLN A 160 -38.43 -23.93 -29.38
C GLN A 160 -39.68 -24.58 -30.02
N HIS A 161 -40.82 -23.88 -30.00
CA HIS A 161 -42.05 -24.37 -30.63
C HIS A 161 -41.90 -24.50 -32.16
N LEU A 162 -41.15 -23.61 -32.81
CA LEU A 162 -40.84 -23.69 -34.24
C LEU A 162 -39.92 -24.88 -34.56
N THR A 163 -38.96 -25.22 -33.69
CA THR A 163 -38.15 -26.44 -33.85
C THR A 163 -38.98 -27.71 -33.72
N GLY A 164 -39.84 -27.81 -32.68
CA GLY A 164 -40.74 -28.96 -32.52
C GLY A 164 -41.69 -29.15 -33.70
N LEU A 165 -42.28 -28.07 -34.22
CA LEU A 165 -43.15 -28.13 -35.42
C LEU A 165 -42.41 -28.60 -36.69
N ARG A 166 -41.10 -28.36 -36.81
CA ARG A 166 -40.30 -28.88 -37.92
C ARG A 166 -40.01 -30.36 -37.77
N GLU A 167 -39.71 -30.83 -36.56
CA GLU A 167 -39.54 -32.25 -36.27
C GLU A 167 -40.84 -33.04 -36.51
N GLU A 168 -42.01 -32.44 -36.20
CA GLU A 168 -43.32 -33.00 -36.56
C GLU A 168 -43.58 -33.01 -38.07
N ASP A 169 -43.25 -31.94 -38.81
CA ASP A 169 -43.43 -31.88 -40.28
C ASP A 169 -42.50 -32.87 -41.00
N ASP A 170 -41.27 -33.07 -40.49
CA ASP A 170 -40.34 -34.09 -40.99
C ASP A 170 -40.85 -35.52 -40.71
N ASP A 171 -41.40 -35.84 -39.52
CA ASP A 171 -42.05 -37.14 -39.28
C ASP A 171 -43.25 -37.36 -40.21
N ILE A 172 -44.09 -36.33 -40.38
CA ILE A 172 -45.25 -36.37 -41.28
C ILE A 172 -44.82 -36.60 -42.73
N MET A 173 -43.77 -35.94 -43.22
CA MET A 173 -43.24 -36.18 -44.57
C MET A 173 -42.66 -37.59 -44.73
N ASN A 174 -41.87 -38.08 -43.78
CA ASN A 174 -41.34 -39.45 -43.82
C ASN A 174 -42.47 -40.51 -43.83
N ARG A 175 -43.52 -40.30 -43.02
CA ARG A 175 -44.69 -41.19 -42.98
C ARG A 175 -45.54 -41.08 -44.25
N LEU A 176 -45.67 -39.90 -44.83
CA LEU A 176 -46.35 -39.67 -46.10
C LEU A 176 -45.62 -40.38 -47.26
N ASP A 177 -44.30 -40.32 -47.33
CA ASP A 177 -43.52 -41.00 -48.37
C ASP A 177 -43.53 -42.52 -48.21
N LYS A 178 -43.51 -43.03 -46.96
CA LYS A 178 -43.76 -44.46 -46.69
C LYS A 178 -45.16 -44.90 -47.16
N ALA A 179 -46.19 -44.09 -46.88
CA ALA A 179 -47.56 -44.38 -47.32
C ALA A 179 -47.73 -44.31 -48.86
N LYS A 180 -46.98 -43.44 -49.56
CA LYS A 180 -46.94 -43.43 -51.04
C LYS A 180 -46.31 -44.70 -51.59
N LEU A 181 -45.25 -45.20 -50.97
CA LEU A 181 -44.59 -46.45 -51.37
C LEU A 181 -45.54 -47.65 -51.17
N GLU A 182 -46.13 -47.79 -49.98
CA GLU A 182 -47.13 -48.83 -49.68
C GLU A 182 -48.33 -48.76 -50.64
N PHE A 183 -48.79 -47.56 -51.01
CA PHE A 183 -49.85 -47.40 -52.01
C PHE A 183 -49.41 -47.86 -53.41
N SER A 184 -48.19 -47.54 -53.84
CA SER A 184 -47.65 -47.96 -55.14
C SER A 184 -47.44 -49.47 -55.23
N GLU A 185 -47.07 -50.12 -54.13
CA GLU A 185 -46.95 -51.58 -54.03
C GLU A 185 -48.34 -52.24 -54.13
N LEU A 186 -49.33 -51.73 -53.39
CA LEU A 186 -50.72 -52.21 -53.43
C LEU A 186 -51.40 -51.94 -54.79
N GLU A 187 -51.06 -50.86 -55.49
CA GLU A 187 -51.56 -50.60 -56.85
C GLU A 187 -50.98 -51.60 -57.86
N ALA A 188 -49.69 -51.94 -57.74
CA ALA A 188 -49.07 -52.99 -58.55
C ALA A 188 -49.69 -54.37 -58.26
N GLU A 189 -49.85 -54.76 -57.00
CA GLU A 189 -50.51 -56.01 -56.61
C GLU A 189 -51.96 -56.06 -57.12
N SER A 190 -52.71 -54.94 -56.99
CA SER A 190 -54.08 -54.82 -57.52
C SER A 190 -54.15 -55.05 -59.03
N ASN A 191 -53.15 -54.60 -59.79
CA ASN A 191 -53.11 -54.81 -61.24
C ASN A 191 -52.77 -56.27 -61.61
N ILE A 192 -51.81 -56.90 -60.92
CA ILE A 192 -51.51 -58.34 -61.08
C ILE A 192 -52.75 -59.20 -60.74
N ILE A 193 -53.51 -58.83 -59.71
CA ILE A 193 -54.76 -59.50 -59.34
C ILE A 193 -55.86 -59.31 -60.42
N LYS A 194 -55.93 -58.16 -61.10
CA LYS A 194 -56.86 -57.97 -62.24
C LYS A 194 -56.47 -58.87 -63.40
N GLU A 195 -55.21 -58.81 -63.85
CA GLU A 195 -54.70 -59.64 -64.95
C GLU A 195 -54.92 -61.14 -64.68
N ARG A 196 -54.70 -61.59 -63.43
CA ARG A 196 -54.96 -62.99 -63.07
C ARG A 196 -56.46 -63.34 -63.06
N ASN A 197 -57.34 -62.42 -62.67
CA ASN A 197 -58.79 -62.62 -62.78
C ASN A 197 -59.27 -62.63 -64.23
N ASP A 198 -58.70 -61.80 -65.10
CA ASP A 198 -59.05 -61.78 -66.54
C ASP A 198 -58.65 -63.12 -67.19
N ILE A 199 -57.45 -63.62 -66.92
CA ILE A 199 -56.99 -64.96 -67.36
C ILE A 199 -57.92 -66.06 -66.82
N LEU A 200 -58.26 -66.04 -65.54
CA LEU A 200 -59.19 -67.00 -64.93
C LEU A 200 -60.60 -66.90 -65.54
N THR A 201 -61.03 -65.71 -65.98
CA THR A 201 -62.33 -65.52 -66.63
C THR A 201 -62.31 -66.15 -68.03
N GLU A 202 -61.26 -65.93 -68.83
CA GLU A 202 -61.08 -66.64 -70.10
C GLU A 202 -60.99 -68.16 -69.94
N GLU A 203 -60.27 -68.66 -68.91
CA GLU A 203 -60.20 -70.10 -68.60
C GLU A 203 -61.58 -70.68 -68.29
N ASN A 204 -62.41 -69.96 -67.50
CA ASN A 204 -63.78 -70.38 -67.20
C ASN A 204 -64.71 -70.34 -68.43
N GLU A 205 -64.59 -69.34 -69.31
CA GLU A 205 -65.35 -69.30 -70.57
C GLU A 205 -64.99 -70.45 -71.50
N LYS A 206 -63.69 -70.77 -71.64
CA LYS A 206 -63.19 -71.92 -72.41
C LYS A 206 -63.75 -73.23 -71.86
N LEU A 207 -63.65 -73.45 -70.54
CA LEU A 207 -64.20 -74.63 -69.86
C LEU A 207 -65.72 -74.74 -69.98
N ALA A 208 -66.45 -73.63 -69.91
CA ALA A 208 -67.90 -73.62 -70.11
C ALA A 208 -68.27 -74.09 -71.53
N SER A 209 -67.56 -73.61 -72.56
CA SER A 209 -67.78 -74.05 -73.95
C SER A 209 -67.41 -75.52 -74.18
N GLU A 210 -66.37 -76.04 -73.51
CA GLU A 210 -66.04 -77.46 -73.57
C GLU A 210 -67.14 -78.31 -72.91
N ILE A 211 -67.61 -77.92 -71.73
CA ILE A 211 -68.72 -78.58 -71.01
C ILE A 211 -70.00 -78.59 -71.86
N GLU A 212 -70.32 -77.51 -72.57
CA GLU A 212 -71.45 -77.44 -73.50
C GLU A 212 -71.30 -78.45 -74.64
N SER A 213 -70.15 -78.48 -75.32
CA SER A 213 -69.87 -79.43 -76.41
C SER A 213 -69.87 -80.91 -75.96
N LEU A 214 -69.42 -81.19 -74.74
CA LEU A 214 -69.47 -82.52 -74.12
C LEU A 214 -70.90 -82.90 -73.71
N SER A 215 -71.72 -81.94 -73.29
CA SER A 215 -73.14 -82.12 -73.00
C SER A 215 -73.92 -82.48 -74.27
N GLU A 216 -73.73 -81.73 -75.36
CA GLU A 216 -74.30 -82.05 -76.68
C GLU A 216 -73.90 -83.46 -77.14
N LYS A 217 -72.60 -83.78 -77.12
CA LYS A 217 -72.11 -85.12 -77.50
C LYS A 217 -72.63 -86.23 -76.59
N THR A 218 -72.88 -85.95 -75.31
CA THR A 218 -73.51 -86.90 -74.39
C THR A 218 -74.99 -87.12 -74.73
N ALA A 219 -75.69 -86.10 -75.22
CA ALA A 219 -77.05 -86.23 -75.74
C ALA A 219 -77.08 -87.03 -77.06
N GLU A 220 -76.18 -86.76 -78.01
CA GLU A 220 -76.01 -87.53 -79.26
C GLU A 220 -75.82 -89.04 -78.97
N LEU A 221 -74.84 -89.37 -78.11
CA LEU A 221 -74.52 -90.75 -77.76
C LEU A 221 -75.66 -91.45 -77.02
N LYS A 222 -76.43 -90.72 -76.21
CA LYS A 222 -77.63 -91.23 -75.56
C LYS A 222 -78.74 -91.53 -76.56
N GLU A 223 -78.98 -90.66 -77.55
CA GLU A 223 -79.95 -90.92 -78.62
C GLU A 223 -79.53 -92.13 -79.48
N GLN A 224 -78.25 -92.22 -79.86
CA GLN A 224 -77.71 -93.37 -80.60
C GLN A 224 -77.91 -94.68 -79.81
N ARG A 225 -77.58 -94.69 -78.51
CA ARG A 225 -77.83 -95.82 -77.60
C ARG A 225 -79.32 -96.19 -77.55
N ASP A 226 -80.21 -95.20 -77.40
CA ASP A 226 -81.64 -95.44 -77.25
C ASP A 226 -82.26 -95.94 -78.58
N ASN A 227 -81.71 -95.55 -79.74
CA ASN A 227 -82.09 -96.08 -81.04
C ASN A 227 -81.55 -97.51 -81.29
N LEU A 228 -80.29 -97.79 -80.95
CA LEU A 228 -79.73 -99.16 -80.97
C LEU A 228 -80.51 -100.10 -80.04
N THR A 229 -80.94 -99.62 -78.87
CA THR A 229 -81.76 -100.40 -77.93
C THR A 229 -83.13 -100.77 -78.53
N LYS A 230 -83.76 -99.85 -79.29
CA LYS A 230 -84.98 -100.17 -80.06
C LYS A 230 -84.69 -101.24 -81.11
N GLU A 231 -83.65 -101.07 -81.92
CA GLU A 231 -83.32 -102.03 -82.99
C GLU A 231 -83.05 -103.43 -82.42
N ILE A 232 -82.32 -103.54 -81.29
CA ILE A 232 -82.11 -104.81 -80.58
C ILE A 232 -83.46 -105.45 -80.20
N SER A 233 -84.37 -104.68 -79.57
CA SER A 233 -85.70 -105.20 -79.21
C SER A 233 -86.55 -105.62 -80.42
N GLU A 234 -86.37 -104.95 -81.57
CA GLU A 234 -86.99 -105.37 -82.84
C GLU A 234 -86.37 -106.66 -83.37
N LYS A 235 -85.03 -106.80 -83.34
CA LYS A 235 -84.34 -108.05 -83.73
C LYS A 235 -84.81 -109.21 -82.86
N GLU A 236 -84.84 -109.05 -81.53
CA GLU A 236 -85.35 -110.04 -80.58
C GLU A 236 -86.82 -110.40 -80.89
N SER A 237 -87.66 -109.41 -81.19
CA SER A 237 -89.04 -109.67 -81.63
C SER A 237 -89.11 -110.46 -82.93
N THR A 238 -88.18 -110.27 -83.87
CA THR A 238 -88.11 -111.09 -85.09
C THR A 238 -87.52 -112.48 -84.87
N ALA A 239 -86.56 -112.64 -83.95
CA ALA A 239 -85.98 -113.93 -83.58
C ALA A 239 -87.04 -114.84 -82.94
N ASN A 240 -87.76 -114.35 -81.93
CA ASN A 240 -88.86 -115.09 -81.29
C ASN A 240 -89.95 -115.52 -82.31
N LYS A 241 -90.25 -114.66 -83.31
CA LYS A 241 -91.19 -114.98 -84.42
C LYS A 241 -90.63 -115.97 -85.45
N LEU A 242 -89.31 -116.16 -85.50
CA LEU A 242 -88.67 -117.20 -86.31
C LEU A 242 -88.62 -118.52 -85.54
N ASP A 243 -88.31 -118.51 -84.25
CA ASP A 243 -88.33 -119.69 -83.39
C ASP A 243 -89.74 -120.30 -83.30
N GLU A 244 -90.79 -119.47 -83.18
CA GLU A 244 -92.19 -119.89 -83.33
C GLU A 244 -92.49 -120.59 -84.67
N LYS A 245 -91.82 -120.19 -85.76
CA LYS A 245 -92.00 -120.81 -87.09
C LYS A 245 -91.18 -122.09 -87.22
N ILE A 246 -90.00 -122.15 -86.61
CA ILE A 246 -89.15 -123.35 -86.55
C ILE A 246 -89.90 -124.45 -85.80
N SER A 247 -90.43 -124.16 -84.60
CA SER A 247 -91.22 -125.13 -83.83
C SER A 247 -92.41 -125.69 -84.62
N LYS A 248 -93.16 -124.83 -85.34
CA LYS A 248 -94.28 -125.26 -86.20
C LYS A 248 -93.83 -126.05 -87.44
N ALA A 249 -92.62 -125.81 -87.95
CA ALA A 249 -92.02 -126.58 -89.03
C ALA A 249 -91.52 -127.96 -88.54
N GLU A 250 -91.07 -128.07 -87.30
CA GLU A 250 -90.67 -129.34 -86.67
C GLU A 250 -91.89 -130.22 -86.35
N GLU A 251 -93.02 -129.64 -85.91
CA GLU A 251 -94.31 -130.34 -85.80
C GLU A 251 -94.75 -130.95 -87.15
N LEU A 252 -94.74 -130.14 -88.23
CA LEU A 252 -95.06 -130.60 -89.59
C LEU A 252 -94.08 -131.67 -90.11
N LYS A 253 -92.81 -131.58 -89.75
CA LYS A 253 -91.79 -132.59 -90.10
C LYS A 253 -92.14 -133.95 -89.50
N ILE A 254 -92.53 -134.00 -88.22
CA ILE A 254 -92.90 -135.24 -87.51
C ILE A 254 -94.14 -135.88 -88.17
N GLU A 255 -95.12 -135.07 -88.60
CA GLU A 255 -96.29 -135.56 -89.34
C GLU A 255 -95.92 -136.14 -90.72
N ILE A 256 -94.97 -135.52 -91.43
CA ILE A 256 -94.46 -136.04 -92.71
C ILE A 256 -93.68 -137.35 -92.52
N GLU A 257 -92.81 -137.43 -91.51
CA GLU A 257 -92.02 -138.65 -91.21
C GLU A 257 -92.92 -139.85 -90.88
N SER A 258 -94.05 -139.63 -90.21
CA SER A 258 -95.11 -140.64 -89.99
C SER A 258 -95.70 -141.15 -91.31
N ASN A 259 -96.08 -140.24 -92.21
CA ASN A 259 -96.68 -140.59 -93.52
C ASN A 259 -95.71 -141.31 -94.47
N VAL A 260 -94.42 -140.95 -94.46
CA VAL A 260 -93.38 -141.63 -95.26
C VAL A 260 -93.25 -143.11 -94.89
N SER A 261 -93.35 -143.43 -93.60
CA SER A 261 -93.23 -144.82 -93.10
C SER A 261 -94.27 -145.77 -93.71
N ALA A 262 -95.49 -145.29 -93.98
CA ALA A 262 -96.54 -146.08 -94.62
C ALA A 262 -96.27 -146.37 -96.11
N LEU A 263 -95.62 -145.44 -96.83
CA LEU A 263 -95.32 -145.58 -98.26
C LEU A 263 -94.12 -146.50 -98.53
N VAL A 264 -93.11 -146.49 -97.64
CA VAL A 264 -91.94 -147.38 -97.74
C VAL A 264 -92.34 -148.86 -97.83
N SER A 265 -93.43 -149.26 -97.17
CA SER A 265 -93.92 -150.64 -97.21
C SER A 265 -94.46 -151.08 -98.59
N GLN A 266 -94.74 -150.17 -99.51
CA GLN A 266 -95.24 -150.48 -100.87
C GLN A 266 -94.14 -150.42 -101.95
N LEU A 267 -93.04 -149.69 -101.70
CA LEU A 267 -92.02 -149.39 -102.71
C LEU A 267 -90.97 -150.52 -102.89
N ASN A 268 -90.74 -151.32 -101.85
CA ASN A 268 -89.73 -152.39 -101.79
C ASN A 268 -89.80 -153.43 -102.94
N GLU A 269 -90.91 -153.54 -103.66
CA GLU A 269 -91.09 -154.48 -104.76
C GLU A 269 -90.69 -153.92 -106.16
N LYS A 270 -90.14 -152.70 -106.24
CA LYS A 270 -89.82 -152.05 -107.53
C LYS A 270 -88.42 -151.42 -107.61
N ASP A 271 -87.84 -150.92 -106.51
CA ASP A 271 -86.54 -150.22 -106.55
C ASP A 271 -85.34 -151.10 -106.94
N LYS A 272 -85.47 -152.42 -106.82
CA LYS A 272 -84.39 -153.41 -107.02
C LYS A 272 -83.76 -153.42 -108.44
N LEU A 273 -84.32 -152.68 -109.39
CA LEU A 273 -83.80 -152.52 -110.76
C LEU A 273 -83.35 -151.08 -111.10
N PHE A 274 -83.47 -150.11 -110.19
CA PHE A 274 -83.13 -148.71 -110.46
C PHE A 274 -81.86 -148.23 -109.72
N SER A 275 -81.49 -148.87 -108.61
CA SER A 275 -80.37 -148.46 -107.75
C SER A 275 -79.00 -148.42 -108.45
N GLU A 276 -78.76 -149.28 -109.46
CA GLU A 276 -77.48 -149.33 -110.17
C GLU A 276 -77.21 -148.09 -111.05
N TYR A 277 -78.25 -147.33 -111.43
CA TYR A 277 -78.10 -146.11 -112.23
C TYR A 277 -78.05 -144.83 -111.39
N SER A 278 -78.68 -144.82 -110.20
CA SER A 278 -78.72 -143.64 -109.31
C SER A 278 -77.39 -143.35 -108.63
N THR A 279 -76.71 -144.39 -108.13
CA THR A 279 -75.49 -144.28 -107.31
C THR A 279 -74.34 -143.51 -107.98
N LYS A 280 -74.29 -143.47 -109.32
CA LYS A 280 -73.30 -142.71 -110.09
C LYS A 280 -73.61 -141.20 -110.18
N LYS A 281 -74.87 -140.79 -109.99
CA LYS A 281 -75.34 -139.40 -109.98
C LYS A 281 -75.23 -138.78 -108.58
N GLU A 282 -75.58 -139.54 -107.54
CA GLU A 282 -75.60 -139.05 -106.16
C GLU A 282 -74.20 -138.64 -105.67
N LYS A 283 -73.17 -139.45 -106.01
CA LYS A 283 -71.77 -139.14 -105.65
C LYS A 283 -71.30 -137.77 -106.16
N MET A 284 -71.65 -137.42 -107.40
CA MET A 284 -71.30 -136.13 -108.02
C MET A 284 -72.15 -134.96 -107.49
N THR A 285 -73.24 -135.25 -106.77
CA THR A 285 -74.08 -134.25 -106.09
C THR A 285 -73.56 -133.95 -104.69
N GLN A 286 -73.06 -134.97 -103.98
CA GLN A 286 -72.48 -134.84 -102.64
C GLN A 286 -71.25 -133.93 -102.61
N ASP A 287 -70.29 -134.15 -103.54
CA ASP A 287 -69.06 -133.36 -103.64
C ASP A 287 -69.34 -131.85 -103.80
N LEU A 288 -70.44 -131.50 -104.49
CA LEU A 288 -70.86 -130.12 -104.74
C LEU A 288 -71.47 -129.49 -103.46
N VAL A 289 -72.26 -130.25 -102.70
CA VAL A 289 -72.86 -129.78 -101.43
C VAL A 289 -71.79 -129.52 -100.36
N ASP A 290 -70.73 -130.34 -100.29
CA ASP A 290 -69.71 -130.19 -99.26
C ASP A 290 -68.71 -129.05 -99.56
N GLU A 291 -68.45 -128.71 -100.82
CA GLU A 291 -67.78 -127.44 -101.16
C GLU A 291 -68.68 -126.21 -100.93
N GLN A 292 -70.00 -126.31 -101.15
CA GLN A 292 -70.96 -125.24 -100.84
C GLN A 292 -70.94 -124.87 -99.34
N LYS A 293 -70.76 -125.86 -98.45
CA LYS A 293 -70.58 -125.64 -97.01
C LYS A 293 -69.27 -124.91 -96.69
N LYS A 294 -68.14 -125.41 -97.19
CA LYS A 294 -66.81 -124.77 -96.99
C LYS A 294 -66.79 -123.33 -97.47
N LEU A 295 -67.42 -123.03 -98.62
CA LEU A 295 -67.57 -121.68 -99.14
C LEU A 295 -68.32 -120.75 -98.17
N ASN A 296 -69.36 -121.25 -97.51
CA ASN A 296 -70.13 -120.46 -96.53
C ASN A 296 -69.39 -120.31 -95.18
N GLU A 297 -68.66 -121.32 -94.71
CA GLU A 297 -67.76 -121.18 -93.56
C GLU A 297 -66.65 -120.14 -93.83
N VAL A 298 -66.04 -120.18 -95.01
CA VAL A 298 -65.02 -119.18 -95.42
C VAL A 298 -65.64 -117.78 -95.47
N ARG A 299 -66.87 -117.63 -95.98
CA ARG A 299 -67.61 -116.35 -95.94
C ARG A 299 -67.84 -115.85 -94.52
N GLN A 300 -68.33 -116.68 -93.59
CA GLN A 300 -68.50 -116.27 -92.19
C GLN A 300 -67.17 -115.87 -91.53
N ARG A 301 -66.07 -116.59 -91.83
CA ARG A 301 -64.73 -116.21 -91.36
C ARG A 301 -64.24 -114.89 -91.96
N ILE A 302 -64.63 -114.56 -93.19
CA ILE A 302 -64.36 -113.24 -93.80
C ILE A 302 -65.19 -112.15 -93.12
N THR A 303 -66.48 -112.36 -92.83
CA THR A 303 -67.30 -111.37 -92.11
C THR A 303 -66.72 -111.08 -90.72
N LEU A 304 -66.45 -112.13 -89.93
CA LEU A 304 -65.83 -112.03 -88.60
C LEU A 304 -64.39 -111.49 -88.62
N ALA A 305 -63.70 -111.56 -89.77
CA ALA A 305 -62.40 -110.92 -89.96
C ALA A 305 -62.55 -109.43 -90.28
N ASN A 306 -63.53 -109.05 -91.12
CA ASN A 306 -63.82 -107.66 -91.47
C ASN A 306 -64.33 -106.87 -90.26
N GLU A 307 -65.25 -107.42 -89.47
CA GLU A 307 -65.75 -106.81 -88.22
C GLU A 307 -64.60 -106.51 -87.24
N LYS A 308 -63.62 -107.43 -87.13
CA LYS A 308 -62.40 -107.22 -86.33
C LYS A 308 -61.42 -106.24 -86.98
N LEU A 309 -61.45 -106.09 -88.29
CA LEU A 309 -60.63 -105.13 -89.01
C LEU A 309 -61.17 -103.71 -88.78
N GLU A 310 -62.49 -103.51 -88.83
CA GLU A 310 -63.17 -102.27 -88.44
C GLU A 310 -62.91 -101.94 -86.94
N GLU A 311 -63.04 -102.92 -86.04
CA GLU A 311 -62.73 -102.74 -84.60
C GLU A 311 -61.24 -102.34 -84.38
N ILE A 312 -60.33 -102.83 -85.21
CA ILE A 312 -58.90 -102.46 -85.19
C ILE A 312 -58.68 -101.07 -85.81
N GLU A 313 -59.37 -100.71 -86.90
CA GLU A 313 -59.29 -99.39 -87.53
C GLU A 313 -59.87 -98.30 -86.62
N GLU A 314 -60.95 -98.56 -85.89
CA GLU A 314 -61.48 -97.64 -84.88
C GLU A 314 -60.48 -97.46 -83.72
N LYS A 315 -59.88 -98.55 -83.21
CA LYS A 315 -58.82 -98.47 -82.19
C LYS A 315 -57.58 -97.72 -82.69
N ILE A 316 -57.20 -97.87 -83.96
CA ILE A 316 -56.11 -97.10 -84.60
C ILE A 316 -56.50 -95.62 -84.77
N SER A 317 -57.76 -95.31 -85.06
CA SER A 317 -58.30 -93.94 -85.13
C SER A 317 -58.26 -93.26 -83.76
N GLY A 318 -58.71 -93.95 -82.70
CA GLY A 318 -58.60 -93.48 -81.32
C GLY A 318 -57.14 -93.30 -80.86
N ALA A 319 -56.26 -94.26 -81.19
CA ALA A 319 -54.84 -94.17 -80.88
C ALA A 319 -54.13 -93.01 -81.63
N LYS A 320 -54.51 -92.72 -82.88
CA LYS A 320 -54.03 -91.53 -83.61
C LYS A 320 -54.47 -90.25 -82.92
N LYS A 321 -55.76 -90.09 -82.62
CA LYS A 321 -56.27 -88.91 -81.89
C LYS A 321 -55.54 -88.69 -80.57
N ARG A 322 -55.32 -89.76 -79.79
CA ARG A 322 -54.60 -89.68 -78.51
C ARG A 322 -53.10 -89.38 -78.67
N ARG A 323 -52.45 -89.90 -79.70
CA ARG A 323 -51.07 -89.50 -80.09
C ARG A 323 -51.02 -88.01 -80.44
N ASP A 324 -52.01 -87.51 -81.16
CA ASP A 324 -52.04 -86.12 -81.65
C ASP A 324 -52.32 -85.14 -80.50
N GLN A 325 -53.15 -85.53 -79.53
CA GLN A 325 -53.29 -84.83 -78.24
C GLN A 325 -51.95 -84.79 -77.48
N ILE A 326 -51.31 -85.95 -77.26
CA ILE A 326 -50.02 -86.05 -76.56
C ILE A 326 -48.92 -85.24 -77.27
N ASN A 327 -48.91 -85.18 -78.59
CA ASN A 327 -47.98 -84.33 -79.34
C ASN A 327 -48.21 -82.83 -79.09
N ASN A 328 -49.47 -82.38 -78.94
CA ASN A 328 -49.77 -80.99 -78.60
C ASN A 328 -49.37 -80.70 -77.15
N GLU A 329 -49.70 -81.58 -76.20
CA GLU A 329 -49.23 -81.51 -74.80
C GLU A 329 -47.70 -81.40 -74.72
N ILE A 330 -46.96 -82.19 -75.52
CA ILE A 330 -45.50 -82.11 -75.63
C ILE A 330 -45.04 -80.76 -76.18
N ASN A 331 -45.67 -80.23 -77.23
CA ASN A 331 -45.30 -78.93 -77.81
C ASN A 331 -45.49 -77.78 -76.81
N ASP A 332 -46.58 -77.80 -76.03
CA ASP A 332 -46.86 -76.77 -75.03
C ASP A 332 -45.97 -76.93 -73.78
N ILE A 333 -45.62 -78.16 -73.39
CA ILE A 333 -44.56 -78.42 -72.40
C ILE A 333 -43.19 -77.95 -72.89
N GLU A 334 -42.86 -78.10 -74.18
CA GLU A 334 -41.60 -77.56 -74.73
C GLU A 334 -41.59 -76.03 -74.79
N ARG A 335 -42.74 -75.37 -75.01
CA ARG A 335 -42.87 -73.91 -74.86
C ARG A 335 -42.61 -73.46 -73.43
N LEU A 336 -43.37 -74.01 -72.47
CA LEU A 336 -43.19 -73.72 -71.05
C LEU A 336 -41.76 -73.99 -70.58
N LYS A 337 -41.13 -75.08 -71.04
CA LYS A 337 -39.71 -75.39 -70.79
C LYS A 337 -38.79 -74.28 -71.31
N ASN A 338 -39.01 -73.78 -72.52
CA ASN A 338 -38.17 -72.76 -73.13
C ASN A 338 -38.38 -71.38 -72.48
N GLU A 339 -39.60 -71.07 -72.03
CA GLU A 339 -39.95 -69.87 -71.25
C GLU A 339 -39.27 -69.94 -69.87
N ILE A 340 -39.47 -71.01 -69.09
CA ILE A 340 -38.77 -71.25 -67.82
C ILE A 340 -37.25 -71.20 -67.99
N GLN A 341 -36.71 -71.69 -69.10
CA GLN A 341 -35.27 -71.65 -69.40
C GLN A 341 -34.76 -70.24 -69.78
N LYS A 342 -35.61 -69.38 -70.33
CA LYS A 342 -35.32 -67.95 -70.55
C LYS A 342 -35.38 -67.18 -69.22
N ASP A 343 -36.42 -67.39 -68.43
CA ASP A 343 -36.61 -66.67 -67.17
C ASP A 343 -35.52 -67.07 -66.14
N ALA A 344 -35.10 -68.34 -66.14
CA ALA A 344 -33.94 -68.81 -65.38
C ALA A 344 -32.58 -68.28 -65.89
N LEU A 345 -32.52 -67.73 -67.11
CA LEU A 345 -31.36 -66.99 -67.63
C LEU A 345 -31.42 -65.51 -67.19
N GLU A 346 -32.58 -64.88 -67.30
CA GLU A 346 -32.78 -63.48 -66.90
C GLU A 346 -32.58 -63.28 -65.39
N HIS A 347 -33.18 -64.13 -64.54
CA HIS A 347 -32.90 -64.12 -63.09
C HIS A 347 -31.45 -64.48 -62.76
N ARG A 348 -30.75 -65.25 -63.61
CA ARG A 348 -29.32 -65.51 -63.41
C ARG A 348 -28.48 -64.27 -63.68
N GLU A 349 -28.80 -63.50 -64.72
CA GLU A 349 -28.15 -62.21 -64.94
C GLU A 349 -28.49 -61.19 -63.84
N GLU A 350 -29.70 -61.20 -63.28
CA GLU A 350 -30.03 -60.38 -62.11
C GLU A 350 -29.21 -60.78 -60.89
N ILE A 351 -29.09 -62.07 -60.59
CA ILE A 351 -28.25 -62.59 -59.50
C ILE A 351 -26.78 -62.19 -59.71
N GLU A 352 -26.27 -62.23 -60.94
CA GLU A 352 -24.90 -61.84 -61.26
C GLU A 352 -24.69 -60.32 -61.05
N LYS A 353 -25.60 -59.47 -61.54
CA LYS A 353 -25.60 -58.01 -61.30
C LYS A 353 -25.73 -57.65 -59.81
N LEU A 354 -26.59 -58.35 -59.07
CA LEU A 354 -26.76 -58.17 -57.62
C LEU A 354 -25.52 -58.65 -56.84
N THR A 355 -24.82 -59.68 -57.32
CA THR A 355 -23.56 -60.16 -56.73
C THR A 355 -22.42 -59.15 -56.96
N GLU A 356 -22.33 -58.56 -58.15
CA GLU A 356 -21.38 -57.46 -58.42
C GLU A 356 -21.65 -56.24 -57.53
N GLN A 357 -22.91 -55.81 -57.41
CA GLN A 357 -23.30 -54.72 -56.50
C GLN A 357 -23.00 -55.06 -55.03
N TYR A 358 -23.26 -56.30 -54.60
CA TYR A 358 -22.96 -56.76 -53.25
C TYR A 358 -21.46 -56.70 -52.94
N GLU A 359 -20.60 -57.18 -53.84
CA GLU A 359 -19.15 -57.07 -53.66
C GLU A 359 -18.64 -55.62 -53.76
N GLU A 360 -19.26 -54.76 -54.56
CA GLU A 360 -18.93 -53.33 -54.59
C GLU A 360 -19.31 -52.63 -53.27
N PHE A 361 -20.50 -52.90 -52.72
CA PHE A 361 -20.91 -52.38 -51.41
C PHE A 361 -20.06 -52.95 -50.27
N LYS A 362 -19.74 -54.25 -50.29
CA LYS A 362 -18.85 -54.92 -49.33
C LYS A 362 -17.43 -54.33 -49.35
N LYS A 363 -16.92 -53.96 -50.54
CA LYS A 363 -15.66 -53.23 -50.68
C LYS A 363 -15.75 -51.79 -50.14
N LYS A 364 -16.85 -51.06 -50.42
CA LYS A 364 -17.10 -49.73 -49.84
C LYS A 364 -17.24 -49.76 -48.32
N ILE A 365 -17.80 -50.83 -47.75
CA ILE A 365 -17.90 -51.05 -46.29
C ILE A 365 -16.48 -51.27 -45.71
N SER A 366 -15.66 -52.15 -46.31
CA SER A 366 -14.26 -52.32 -45.88
C SER A 366 -13.48 -51.01 -45.93
N GLU A 367 -13.59 -50.23 -47.02
CA GLU A 367 -12.94 -48.92 -47.16
C GLU A 367 -13.47 -47.87 -46.16
N ALA A 368 -14.70 -48.03 -45.66
CA ALA A 368 -15.27 -47.19 -44.61
C ALA A 368 -14.84 -47.64 -43.20
N GLU A 369 -14.67 -48.95 -42.97
CA GLU A 369 -14.14 -49.52 -41.72
C GLU A 369 -12.65 -49.19 -41.56
N ASP A 370 -11.85 -49.27 -42.63
CA ASP A 370 -10.44 -48.86 -42.63
C ASP A 370 -10.31 -47.35 -42.31
N ARG A 371 -11.10 -46.50 -42.99
CA ARG A 371 -11.15 -45.04 -42.71
C ARG A 371 -11.65 -44.73 -41.31
N LYS A 372 -12.61 -45.51 -40.78
CA LYS A 372 -13.06 -45.38 -39.39
C LYS A 372 -11.90 -45.67 -38.44
N PHE A 373 -11.09 -46.69 -38.72
CA PHE A 373 -9.90 -47.00 -37.93
C PHE A 373 -8.84 -45.88 -38.01
N GLU A 374 -8.58 -45.33 -39.20
CA GLU A 374 -7.69 -44.16 -39.37
C GLU A 374 -8.21 -42.93 -38.59
N ILE A 375 -9.52 -42.68 -38.60
CA ILE A 375 -10.14 -41.59 -37.86
C ILE A 375 -10.04 -41.84 -36.34
N GLU A 376 -10.37 -43.04 -35.85
CA GLU A 376 -10.26 -43.42 -34.43
C GLU A 376 -8.80 -43.32 -33.93
N GLU A 377 -7.82 -43.75 -34.73
CA GLU A 377 -6.39 -43.58 -34.40
C GLU A 377 -5.98 -42.09 -34.38
N SER A 378 -6.44 -41.29 -35.36
CA SER A 378 -6.18 -39.85 -35.39
C SER A 378 -6.82 -39.12 -34.20
N GLN A 379 -8.01 -39.54 -33.77
CA GLN A 379 -8.70 -39.00 -32.60
C GLN A 379 -7.93 -39.35 -31.33
N ILE A 380 -7.48 -40.59 -31.16
CA ILE A 380 -6.62 -41.00 -30.03
C ILE A 380 -5.31 -40.19 -30.01
N GLU A 381 -4.71 -39.91 -31.16
CA GLU A 381 -3.50 -39.08 -31.23
C GLU A 381 -3.79 -37.61 -30.87
N VAL A 382 -4.95 -37.07 -31.26
CA VAL A 382 -5.42 -35.73 -30.89
C VAL A 382 -5.76 -35.64 -29.41
N GLU A 383 -6.47 -36.60 -28.83
CA GLU A 383 -6.79 -36.68 -27.39
C GLU A 383 -5.53 -36.82 -26.54
N LYS A 384 -4.53 -37.58 -27.02
CA LYS A 384 -3.20 -37.66 -26.41
C LYS A 384 -2.47 -36.31 -26.47
N LYS A 385 -2.40 -35.66 -27.63
CA LYS A 385 -1.82 -34.31 -27.78
C LYS A 385 -2.52 -33.29 -26.88
N PHE A 386 -3.85 -33.37 -26.78
CA PHE A 386 -4.67 -32.53 -25.92
C PHE A 386 -4.37 -32.77 -24.44
N SER A 387 -4.26 -34.04 -24.02
CA SER A 387 -3.83 -34.42 -22.66
C SER A 387 -2.40 -33.95 -22.35
N GLU A 388 -1.48 -34.01 -23.31
CA GLU A 388 -0.13 -33.47 -23.17
C GLU A 388 -0.12 -31.94 -23.05
N THR A 389 -0.99 -31.21 -23.76
CA THR A 389 -1.17 -29.77 -23.55
C THR A 389 -1.85 -29.44 -22.23
N LEU A 390 -2.87 -30.18 -21.79
CA LEU A 390 -3.50 -30.01 -20.48
C LEU A 390 -2.49 -30.26 -19.35
N LYS A 391 -1.61 -31.26 -19.49
CA LYS A 391 -0.53 -31.53 -18.54
C LYS A 391 0.48 -30.38 -18.50
N LYS A 392 0.89 -29.84 -19.65
CA LYS A 392 1.74 -28.64 -19.72
C LYS A 392 1.08 -27.42 -19.09
N PHE A 393 -0.20 -27.16 -19.36
CA PHE A 393 -0.93 -26.08 -18.70
C PHE A 393 -1.06 -26.31 -17.18
N ALA A 394 -1.26 -27.55 -16.71
CA ALA A 394 -1.26 -27.85 -15.29
C ALA A 394 0.13 -27.66 -14.63
N GLU A 395 1.21 -27.99 -15.35
CA GLU A 395 2.59 -27.74 -14.93
C GLU A 395 2.90 -26.23 -14.91
N GLU A 396 2.48 -25.46 -15.91
CA GLU A 396 2.60 -24.00 -15.96
C GLU A 396 1.75 -23.28 -14.90
N ILE A 397 0.53 -23.74 -14.65
CA ILE A 397 -0.35 -23.23 -13.57
C ILE A 397 0.29 -23.52 -12.21
N ASN A 398 0.83 -24.72 -11.98
CA ASN A 398 1.52 -25.03 -10.73
C ASN A 398 2.81 -24.21 -10.58
N ALA A 399 3.66 -24.09 -11.61
CA ALA A 399 4.85 -23.24 -11.57
C ALA A 399 4.50 -21.74 -11.37
N SER A 400 3.37 -21.28 -11.92
CA SER A 400 2.86 -19.92 -11.70
C SER A 400 2.29 -19.73 -10.30
N LYS A 401 1.67 -20.76 -9.73
CA LYS A 401 1.18 -20.81 -8.35
C LYS A 401 2.32 -20.86 -7.33
N GLU A 402 3.40 -21.58 -7.62
CA GLU A 402 4.65 -21.57 -6.85
C GLU A 402 5.33 -20.20 -6.92
N LYS A 403 5.46 -19.60 -8.11
CA LYS A 403 5.93 -18.20 -8.26
C LYS A 403 5.06 -17.22 -7.48
N LEU A 404 3.73 -17.35 -7.54
CA LEU A 404 2.81 -16.53 -6.76
C LEU A 404 2.94 -16.78 -5.25
N SER A 405 3.25 -18.01 -4.81
CA SER A 405 3.53 -18.32 -3.41
C SER A 405 4.84 -17.69 -2.95
N GLY A 406 5.91 -17.80 -3.74
CA GLY A 406 7.20 -17.15 -3.48
C GLY A 406 7.10 -15.63 -3.47
N ILE A 407 6.35 -15.03 -4.40
CA ILE A 407 6.07 -13.58 -4.41
C ILE A 407 5.25 -13.18 -3.18
N LYS A 408 4.25 -13.97 -2.76
CA LYS A 408 3.50 -13.71 -1.52
C LYS A 408 4.37 -13.82 -0.27
N GLU A 409 5.31 -14.75 -0.23
CA GLU A 409 6.26 -14.89 0.87
C GLU A 409 7.29 -13.76 0.88
N GLU A 410 7.80 -13.35 -0.29
CA GLU A 410 8.69 -12.20 -0.45
C GLU A 410 7.98 -10.88 -0.08
N VAL A 411 6.71 -10.71 -0.46
CA VAL A 411 5.86 -9.59 -0.02
C VAL A 411 5.67 -9.65 1.50
N LEU A 412 5.34 -10.80 2.09
CA LEU A 412 5.13 -10.92 3.54
C LEU A 412 6.43 -10.72 4.35
N ILE A 413 7.59 -11.02 3.77
CA ILE A 413 8.92 -10.65 4.32
C ILE A 413 9.16 -9.15 4.18
N LYS A 414 8.83 -8.56 3.03
CA LYS A 414 8.94 -7.11 2.80
C LYS A 414 8.00 -6.32 3.70
N ASP A 415 6.77 -6.75 3.92
CA ASP A 415 5.80 -6.11 4.81
C ASP A 415 6.26 -6.17 6.27
N LYS A 416 6.85 -7.29 6.72
CA LYS A 416 7.49 -7.38 8.04
C LYS A 416 8.65 -6.40 8.16
N PHE A 417 9.53 -6.34 7.16
CA PHE A 417 10.64 -5.39 7.13
C PHE A 417 10.16 -3.93 7.05
N LEU A 418 9.09 -3.66 6.31
CA LEU A 418 8.50 -2.32 6.16
C LEU A 418 7.83 -1.89 7.47
N SER A 419 7.09 -2.77 8.13
CA SER A 419 6.55 -2.54 9.48
C SER A 419 7.65 -2.35 10.55
N GLU A 420 8.75 -3.09 10.45
CA GLU A 420 9.93 -2.87 11.32
C GLU A 420 10.62 -1.52 11.02
N LYS A 421 10.68 -1.11 9.74
CA LYS A 421 11.16 0.24 9.35
C LYS A 421 10.21 1.34 9.76
N GLU A 422 8.89 1.15 9.71
CA GLU A 422 7.89 2.07 10.23
C GLU A 422 7.98 2.18 11.75
N LYS A 423 8.20 1.08 12.47
CA LYS A 423 8.45 1.11 13.91
C LYS A 423 9.71 1.91 14.24
N ILE A 424 10.81 1.67 13.53
CA ILE A 424 12.05 2.46 13.67
C ILE A 424 11.82 3.93 13.27
N LEU A 425 11.03 4.22 12.23
CA LEU A 425 10.69 5.58 11.79
C LEU A 425 9.83 6.30 12.83
N ASN A 426 8.88 5.62 13.45
CA ASN A 426 8.03 6.13 14.51
C ASN A 426 8.85 6.37 15.80
N GLU A 427 9.74 5.44 16.18
CA GLU A 427 10.70 5.65 17.27
C GLU A 427 11.65 6.83 16.99
N LYS A 428 12.10 7.01 15.75
CA LYS A 428 12.92 8.18 15.34
C LYS A 428 12.11 9.47 15.26
N THR A 429 10.83 9.41 14.92
CA THR A 429 9.93 10.56 14.89
C THR A 429 9.55 11.00 16.31
N ALA A 430 9.34 10.05 17.22
CA ALA A 430 9.19 10.30 18.66
C ALA A 430 10.47 10.93 19.23
N GLN A 431 11.64 10.36 18.95
CA GLN A 431 12.93 10.96 19.34
C GLN A 431 13.12 12.36 18.74
N LEU A 432 12.72 12.61 17.49
CA LEU A 432 12.75 13.96 16.90
C LEU A 432 11.75 14.92 17.55
N ALA A 433 10.58 14.45 18.01
CA ALA A 433 9.63 15.24 18.77
C ALA A 433 10.15 15.56 20.18
N GLU A 434 10.79 14.59 20.85
CA GLU A 434 11.48 14.77 22.13
C GLU A 434 12.67 15.73 22.00
N TYR A 435 13.54 15.57 21.00
CA TYR A 435 14.64 16.49 20.73
C TYR A 435 14.13 17.88 20.28
N SER A 436 13.01 17.98 19.56
CA SER A 436 12.39 19.28 19.22
C SER A 436 11.79 19.96 20.46
N GLY A 437 11.20 19.18 21.37
CA GLY A 437 10.77 19.64 22.70
C GLY A 437 11.95 20.11 23.54
N LEU A 438 13.02 19.32 23.61
CA LEU A 438 14.26 19.65 24.31
C LEU A 438 14.93 20.89 23.73
N VAL A 439 14.99 21.04 22.40
CA VAL A 439 15.50 22.26 21.74
C VAL A 439 14.62 23.48 22.05
N LYS A 440 13.29 23.32 22.18
CA LYS A 440 12.40 24.41 22.63
C LYS A 440 12.61 24.75 24.11
N VAL A 441 12.91 23.77 24.97
CA VAL A 441 13.26 24.01 26.38
C VAL A 441 14.63 24.67 26.48
N LEU A 442 15.67 24.10 25.87
CA LEU A 442 17.02 24.67 25.80
C LEU A 442 17.05 26.05 25.12
N SER A 443 16.17 26.35 24.18
CA SER A 443 16.03 27.70 23.62
C SER A 443 15.34 28.66 24.59
N ARG A 444 14.41 28.21 25.44
CA ARG A 444 13.84 29.05 26.50
C ARG A 444 14.84 29.27 27.63
N GLU A 445 15.57 28.23 28.03
CA GLU A 445 16.68 28.32 28.99
C GLU A 445 17.79 29.21 28.45
N ARG A 446 18.18 29.09 27.18
CA ARG A 446 19.11 30.01 26.51
C ARG A 446 18.58 31.44 26.53
N ASN A 447 17.32 31.68 26.19
CA ASN A 447 16.76 33.03 26.18
C ASN A 447 16.70 33.62 27.61
N ASN A 448 16.39 32.80 28.61
CA ASN A 448 16.44 33.20 30.02
C ASN A 448 17.88 33.51 30.44
N ILE A 449 18.84 32.65 30.12
CA ILE A 449 20.27 32.84 30.40
C ILE A 449 20.83 34.06 29.65
N GLU A 450 20.39 34.33 28.41
CA GLU A 450 20.75 35.55 27.69
C GLU A 450 20.14 36.80 28.36
N SER A 451 18.93 36.70 28.91
CA SER A 451 18.33 37.78 29.71
C SER A 451 19.02 37.99 31.07
N GLU A 452 19.44 36.92 31.74
CA GLU A 452 20.24 36.96 32.96
C GLU A 452 21.65 37.49 32.66
N ILE A 453 22.24 37.14 31.53
CA ILE A 453 23.51 37.71 31.04
C ILE A 453 23.35 39.21 30.75
N ASP A 454 22.23 39.67 30.18
CA ASP A 454 21.99 41.11 29.96
C ASP A 454 21.64 41.87 31.25
N ILE A 455 21.10 41.21 32.27
CA ILE A 455 21.01 41.73 33.64
C ILE A 455 22.42 41.80 34.26
N LEU A 456 23.18 40.72 34.20
CA LEU A 456 24.55 40.63 34.72
C LEU A 456 25.52 41.57 33.99
N LYS A 457 25.31 41.90 32.71
CA LYS A 457 26.05 42.97 32.00
C LYS A 457 25.68 44.36 32.49
N LYS A 458 24.42 44.60 32.88
CA LYS A 458 23.99 45.86 33.49
C LYS A 458 24.54 45.99 34.91
N GLU A 459 24.57 44.89 35.66
CA GLU A 459 25.26 44.82 36.95
C GLU A 459 26.78 44.95 36.79
N GLU A 460 27.40 44.31 35.80
CA GLU A 460 28.83 44.48 35.47
C GLU A 460 29.13 45.93 35.07
N SER A 461 28.24 46.57 34.31
CA SER A 461 28.39 47.99 33.94
C SER A 461 28.26 48.90 35.17
N SER A 462 27.27 48.66 36.02
CA SER A 462 27.08 49.36 37.30
C SER A 462 28.26 49.13 38.26
N LEU A 463 28.78 47.91 38.34
CA LEU A 463 29.94 47.55 39.15
C LEU A 463 31.24 48.11 38.55
N ARG A 464 31.39 48.19 37.22
CA ARG A 464 32.49 48.89 36.55
C ARG A 464 32.43 50.39 36.81
N GLU A 465 31.24 51.00 36.82
CA GLU A 465 31.05 52.41 37.16
C GLU A 465 31.31 52.69 38.66
N GLN A 466 30.88 51.78 39.55
CA GLN A 466 31.21 51.81 40.97
C GLN A 466 32.70 51.58 41.23
N ILE A 467 33.35 50.67 40.50
CA ILE A 467 34.80 50.45 40.52
C ILE A 467 35.54 51.68 39.98
N LEU A 468 35.02 52.36 38.94
CA LEU A 468 35.55 53.63 38.47
C LEU A 468 35.48 54.71 39.56
N LYS A 469 34.32 54.90 40.18
CA LYS A 469 34.14 55.87 41.29
C LYS A 469 34.96 55.49 42.53
N LEU A 470 35.11 54.20 42.83
CA LEU A 470 35.98 53.70 43.90
C LEU A 470 37.46 53.86 43.55
N LYS A 471 37.85 53.76 42.27
CA LYS A 471 39.22 53.95 41.79
C LYS A 471 39.59 55.43 41.65
N GLU A 472 38.63 56.31 41.36
CA GLU A 472 38.78 57.76 41.48
C GLU A 472 38.88 58.18 42.96
N LYS A 473 38.12 57.52 43.85
CA LYS A 473 38.25 57.69 45.30
C LYS A 473 39.56 57.14 45.84
N GLU A 474 40.02 55.98 45.37
CA GLU A 474 41.33 55.40 45.65
C GLU A 474 42.44 56.30 45.11
N ASN A 475 42.33 56.82 43.88
CA ASN A 475 43.33 57.70 43.29
C ASN A 475 43.40 59.06 44.01
N SER A 476 42.27 59.65 44.39
CA SER A 476 42.25 60.86 45.22
C SER A 476 42.73 60.60 46.65
N GLN A 477 42.47 59.42 47.23
CA GLN A 477 43.09 58.98 48.49
C GLN A 477 44.59 58.70 48.34
N ASN A 478 45.06 58.19 47.20
CA ASN A 478 46.48 57.99 46.92
C ASN A 478 47.21 59.31 46.68
N ILE A 479 46.60 60.27 45.97
CA ILE A 479 47.11 61.65 45.86
C ILE A 479 47.14 62.31 47.25
N PHE A 480 46.14 62.08 48.11
CA PHE A 480 46.14 62.54 49.50
C PHE A 480 47.21 61.83 50.35
N LEU A 481 47.46 60.53 50.12
CA LEU A 481 48.52 59.76 50.78
C LEU A 481 49.92 60.09 50.25
N GLU A 482 50.09 60.48 48.99
CA GLU A 482 51.32 61.07 48.46
C GLU A 482 51.55 62.47 49.04
N LYS A 483 50.49 63.25 49.24
CA LYS A 483 50.56 64.54 49.94
C LYS A 483 50.96 64.36 51.39
N LEU A 484 50.37 63.40 52.11
CA LEU A 484 50.79 63.02 53.46
C LEU A 484 52.19 62.38 53.48
N ARG A 485 52.61 61.61 52.46
CA ARG A 485 53.96 61.04 52.36
C ARG A 485 55.01 62.11 52.12
N SER A 486 54.77 63.06 51.23
CA SER A 486 55.67 64.21 50.99
C SER A 486 55.69 65.16 52.19
N GLU A 487 54.58 65.33 52.91
CA GLU A 487 54.53 66.05 54.19
C GLU A 487 55.29 65.30 55.30
N ILE A 488 55.19 63.96 55.34
CA ILE A 488 56.00 63.09 56.20
C ILE A 488 57.47 63.11 55.79
N GLU A 489 57.83 63.17 54.51
CA GLU A 489 59.21 63.30 54.04
C GLU A 489 59.79 64.67 54.39
N VAL A 490 59.02 65.76 54.26
CA VAL A 490 59.39 67.09 54.75
C VAL A 490 59.55 67.10 56.28
N LEU A 491 58.72 66.36 57.01
CA LEU A 491 58.85 66.17 58.45
C LEU A 491 60.03 65.25 58.82
N ILE A 492 60.40 64.27 57.99
CA ILE A 492 61.59 63.41 58.16
C ILE A 492 62.86 64.18 57.84
N VAL A 493 62.86 65.03 56.80
CA VAL A 493 63.96 65.96 56.50
C VAL A 493 64.12 66.92 57.67
N LYS A 494 63.06 67.60 58.13
CA LYS A 494 63.09 68.45 59.33
C LYS A 494 63.50 67.68 60.58
N LYS A 495 63.06 66.44 60.76
CA LYS A 495 63.50 65.58 61.86
C LYS A 495 64.99 65.28 61.75
N SER A 496 65.53 65.03 60.55
CA SER A 496 66.97 64.80 60.33
C SER A 496 67.81 66.08 60.45
N GLU A 497 67.23 67.25 60.14
CA GLU A 497 67.83 68.56 60.38
C GLU A 497 67.85 68.87 61.88
N ILE A 498 66.75 68.65 62.59
CA ILE A 498 66.67 68.76 64.06
C ILE A 498 67.55 67.71 64.73
N GLU A 499 67.65 66.48 64.21
CA GLU A 499 68.58 65.47 64.73
C GLU A 499 70.03 65.84 64.44
N LYS A 500 70.34 66.50 63.32
CA LYS A 500 71.66 67.12 63.08
C LYS A 500 71.92 68.31 63.98
N GLU A 501 70.96 69.19 64.23
CA GLU A 501 71.11 70.32 65.16
C GLU A 501 71.28 69.80 66.59
N VAL A 502 70.52 68.78 66.99
CA VAL A 502 70.66 68.09 68.28
C VAL A 502 71.98 67.33 68.36
N GLU A 503 72.45 66.66 67.31
CA GLU A 503 73.75 65.97 67.28
C GLU A 503 74.94 66.95 67.22
N GLN A 504 74.79 68.09 66.54
CA GLN A 504 75.74 69.20 66.61
C GLN A 504 75.73 69.86 67.99
N LEU A 505 74.57 70.08 68.60
CA LEU A 505 74.45 70.54 69.99
C LEU A 505 74.98 69.50 70.98
N LEU A 506 74.83 68.20 70.72
CA LEU A 506 75.38 67.13 71.55
C LEU A 506 76.89 67.03 71.37
N THR A 507 77.41 67.27 70.16
CA THR A 507 78.84 67.33 69.86
C THR A 507 79.47 68.57 70.48
N MET A 508 78.87 69.76 70.30
CA MET A 508 79.27 71.00 70.97
C MET A 508 79.14 70.91 72.48
N SER A 509 78.08 70.30 73.02
CA SER A 509 77.90 70.07 74.46
C SER A 509 78.92 69.07 74.99
N SER A 510 79.20 67.98 74.27
CA SER A 510 80.24 67.01 74.62
C SER A 510 81.64 67.63 74.53
N GLN A 511 81.89 68.49 73.55
CA GLN A 511 83.16 69.20 73.36
C GLN A 511 83.33 70.29 74.44
N ASN A 512 82.29 71.08 74.73
CA ASN A 512 82.25 72.01 75.86
C ASN A 512 82.41 71.28 77.20
N TYR A 513 81.80 70.11 77.37
CA TYR A 513 81.95 69.26 78.57
C TYR A 513 83.36 68.66 78.67
N ARG A 514 83.97 68.29 77.53
CA ARG A 514 85.34 67.79 77.47
C ARG A 514 86.36 68.89 77.73
N GLU A 515 86.18 70.08 77.16
CA GLU A 515 86.94 71.28 77.50
C GLU A 515 86.73 71.70 78.94
N THR A 516 85.51 71.61 79.48
CA THR A 516 85.22 71.92 80.88
C THR A 516 85.83 70.87 81.81
N ASN A 517 85.92 69.59 81.41
CA ASN A 517 86.67 68.57 82.16
C ASN A 517 88.19 68.72 82.03
N ILE A 518 88.71 69.18 80.89
CA ILE A 518 90.12 69.56 80.72
C ILE A 518 90.44 70.74 81.64
N LYS A 519 89.71 71.87 81.51
CA LYS A 519 89.81 73.04 82.38
C LYS A 519 89.62 72.68 83.87
N LYS A 520 88.73 71.73 84.20
CA LYS A 520 88.56 71.21 85.57
C LYS A 520 89.73 70.34 86.03
N THR A 521 90.37 69.55 85.17
CA THR A 521 91.55 68.76 85.55
C THR A 521 92.83 69.61 85.63
N GLU A 522 92.95 70.63 84.79
CA GLU A 522 93.92 71.73 84.92
C GLU A 522 93.69 72.47 86.24
N THR A 523 92.47 72.98 86.49
CA THR A 523 92.10 73.63 87.75
C THR A 523 92.30 72.71 88.96
N ILE A 524 92.04 71.40 88.88
CA ILE A 524 92.28 70.46 90.00
C ILE A 524 93.79 70.18 90.22
N THR A 525 94.62 70.23 89.17
CA THR A 525 96.08 70.11 89.34
C THR A 525 96.71 71.42 89.82
N GLU A 526 96.21 72.58 89.38
CA GLU A 526 96.50 73.87 89.99
C GLU A 526 96.02 73.94 91.44
N LEU A 527 94.80 73.47 91.74
CA LEU A 527 94.26 73.44 93.10
C LEU A 527 95.09 72.51 93.99
N ARG A 528 95.51 71.32 93.54
CA ARG A 528 96.43 70.46 94.31
C ARG A 528 97.79 71.12 94.54
N ASN A 529 98.37 71.73 93.52
CA ASN A 529 99.62 72.50 93.67
C ASN A 529 99.45 73.71 94.61
N ALA A 530 98.25 74.28 94.71
CA ALA A 530 97.90 75.33 95.66
C ALA A 530 97.60 74.77 97.06
N GLU A 531 96.96 73.61 97.18
CA GLU A 531 96.63 72.89 98.42
C GLU A 531 97.89 72.36 99.11
N ASP A 532 98.84 71.76 98.37
CA ASP A 532 100.11 71.32 98.94
C ASP A 532 100.98 72.51 99.37
N LYS A 533 100.96 73.63 98.65
CA LYS A 533 101.53 74.92 99.12
C LYS A 533 100.78 75.47 100.33
N LEU A 534 99.45 75.34 100.38
CA LEU A 534 98.64 75.71 101.55
C LEU A 534 98.91 74.79 102.74
N ARG A 535 99.31 73.54 102.50
CA ARG A 535 99.67 72.56 103.53
C ARG A 535 101.05 72.88 104.12
N GLU A 536 102.02 73.17 103.27
CA GLU A 536 103.33 73.71 103.66
C GLU A 536 103.18 75.04 104.43
N LEU A 537 102.33 75.95 103.95
CA LEU A 537 101.96 77.18 104.68
C LEU A 537 101.24 76.89 106.01
N ASN A 538 100.35 75.89 106.08
CA ASN A 538 99.65 75.51 107.31
C ASN A 538 100.53 74.76 108.32
N GLU A 539 101.59 74.05 107.90
CA GLU A 539 102.58 73.49 108.83
C GLU A 539 103.44 74.62 109.42
N ASN A 540 103.86 75.60 108.62
CA ASN A 540 104.46 76.84 109.12
C ASN A 540 103.52 77.62 110.06
N LEU A 541 102.24 77.74 109.71
CA LEU A 541 101.21 78.35 110.56
C LEU A 541 100.92 77.51 111.80
N SER A 542 101.13 76.19 111.78
CA SER A 542 101.03 75.30 112.93
C SER A 542 102.19 75.50 113.91
N GLU A 543 103.42 75.71 113.45
CA GLU A 543 104.54 76.11 114.32
C GLU A 543 104.32 77.49 114.96
N ILE A 544 103.85 78.46 114.18
CA ILE A 544 103.52 79.81 114.69
C ILE A 544 102.35 79.71 115.68
N SER A 545 101.32 78.93 115.37
CA SER A 545 100.19 78.66 116.27
C SER A 545 100.63 77.93 117.53
N LYS A 546 101.58 77.00 117.48
CA LYS A 546 102.13 76.34 118.68
C LYS A 546 102.84 77.33 119.60
N LYS A 547 103.68 78.22 119.07
CA LYS A 547 104.31 79.31 119.85
C LYS A 547 103.27 80.27 120.44
N GLN A 548 102.21 80.57 119.68
CA GLN A 548 101.08 81.36 120.18
C GLN A 548 100.24 80.58 121.22
N GLU A 549 100.14 79.25 121.12
CA GLU A 549 99.38 78.41 122.04
C GLU A 549 100.16 78.08 123.32
N GLU A 550 101.50 78.06 123.31
CA GLU A 550 102.30 78.09 124.54
C GLU A 550 102.04 79.39 125.31
N THR A 551 102.01 80.53 124.60
CA THR A 551 101.60 81.83 125.17
C THR A 551 100.16 81.78 125.69
N ARG A 552 99.25 81.10 124.98
CA ARG A 552 97.84 80.91 125.38
C ARG A 552 97.70 79.98 126.60
N ARG A 553 98.50 78.92 126.69
CA ARG A 553 98.52 77.96 127.81
C ARG A 553 99.08 78.61 129.07
N SER A 554 100.07 79.49 128.96
CA SER A 554 100.52 80.36 130.06
C SER A 554 99.45 81.33 130.58
N VAL A 555 98.36 81.55 129.83
CA VAL A 555 97.22 82.39 130.26
C VAL A 555 96.05 81.53 130.74
N SER A 556 95.72 80.43 130.07
CA SER A 556 94.59 79.58 130.44
C SER A 556 94.88 78.59 131.58
N SER A 557 96.15 78.24 131.85
CA SER A 557 96.50 77.47 133.06
C SER A 557 96.38 78.29 134.36
N LEU A 558 96.15 79.61 134.26
CA LEU A 558 95.73 80.47 135.38
C LEU A 558 94.20 80.56 135.53
N GLN A 559 93.42 79.82 134.72
CA GLN A 559 91.98 80.09 134.58
C GLN A 559 91.06 78.86 134.51
N LEU A 560 91.58 77.65 134.24
CA LEU A 560 90.77 76.43 134.11
C LEU A 560 91.27 75.24 134.95
N GLU A 561 91.57 75.49 136.23
CA GLU A 561 91.39 74.46 137.27
C GLU A 561 89.84 74.17 137.45
N LYS A 562 89.06 73.66 136.40
CA LYS A 562 87.52 73.63 136.23
C LYS A 562 86.44 72.50 135.49
N GLU A 563 86.44 71.43 134.44
CA GLU A 563 85.27 70.51 133.57
C GLU A 563 85.25 68.87 132.79
N GLU A 564 84.38 68.14 131.77
CA GLU A 564 83.96 66.52 131.31
C GLU A 564 83.63 65.56 129.78
N LEU A 565 82.91 64.24 129.45
CA LEU A 565 82.84 63.05 128.19
C LEU A 565 81.65 61.83 127.52
N SER A 566 81.73 60.71 126.50
CA SER A 566 80.66 59.53 125.79
C SER A 566 80.78 58.18 124.60
N ALA A 567 79.83 57.10 124.09
CA ALA A 567 79.85 55.76 122.98
C ALA A 567 78.62 54.64 122.24
N LYS A 568 78.65 53.49 121.22
CA LYS A 568 77.57 52.31 120.50
C LYS A 568 77.72 50.86 119.40
N ILE A 569 76.75 49.98 118.62
CA ILE A 569 76.65 48.38 117.90
C ILE A 569 75.78 47.62 116.48
N THR A 570 75.62 46.22 115.90
CA THR A 570 74.97 45.42 114.49
C THR A 570 74.46 43.72 114.06
N GLN A 571 74.01 42.99 112.79
CA GLN A 571 73.30 41.47 112.29
C GLN A 571 73.30 40.36 110.84
N LEU A 572 72.33 39.37 110.21
CA LEU A 572 72.32 37.89 109.30
C LEU A 572 71.46 37.15 107.86
N MET A 573 71.19 35.74 107.36
CA MET A 573 70.86 34.87 105.87
C MET A 573 69.91 33.41 105.33
N GLY A 574 69.87 32.55 104.07
CA GLY A 574 68.87 31.33 103.30
C GLY A 574 69.05 29.97 102.10
N VAL A 575 68.13 29.15 101.18
CA VAL A 575 68.21 27.78 100.10
C VAL A 575 67.04 26.87 99.03
N GLU A 576 67.11 25.62 98.15
CA GLU A 576 66.17 24.82 96.92
C GLU A 576 66.13 23.18 96.09
N LYS A 577 65.42 22.55 94.88
CA LYS A 577 65.34 21.01 94.03
C LYS A 577 64.32 20.26 92.71
N SER A 578 64.31 18.94 91.97
CA SER A 578 63.52 18.20 90.58
C SER A 578 63.25 16.52 89.91
N LEU A 579 62.70 15.94 88.60
CA LEU A 579 62.19 14.41 87.93
C LEU A 579 61.97 13.67 86.27
N GLN A 580 61.35 12.39 85.71
CA GLN A 580 61.32 11.45 84.24
C GLN A 580 60.21 10.25 83.38
N LYS A 581 60.33 9.35 82.15
CA LYS A 581 59.31 8.38 81.10
C LYS A 581 59.52 7.05 79.85
N LYS A 582 58.60 6.12 79.04
CA LYS A 582 58.72 4.93 77.74
C LYS A 582 57.58 3.87 76.79
N ILE A 583 57.66 2.98 75.54
CA ILE A 583 56.64 1.92 74.60
C ILE A 583 56.87 0.79 73.17
N SER A 584 56.06 -0.30 72.48
CA SER A 584 56.07 -1.23 70.99
C SER A 584 55.16 -2.66 70.32
N THR A 585 54.96 -3.31 68.95
CA THR A 585 54.34 -4.78 68.23
C THR A 585 53.90 -5.40 66.57
N PHE A 586 53.68 -6.78 65.94
CA PHE A 586 52.79 -7.60 64.68
C PHE A 586 53.05 -8.90 63.41
N LYS A 587 52.15 -9.82 62.57
CA LYS A 587 52.24 -10.87 61.19
C LYS A 587 51.02 -11.73 60.26
N ASP A 588 51.16 -12.39 58.99
CA ASP A 588 50.25 -12.92 57.73
C ASP A 588 49.60 -14.38 57.30
N ARG A 589 48.91 -14.58 56.08
CA ARG A 589 48.29 -15.84 55.39
C ARG A 589 47.85 -15.81 53.84
N LEU A 590 48.35 -16.66 52.88
CA LEU A 590 47.71 -17.22 51.60
C LEU A 590 48.68 -18.12 50.73
N ASP A 591 48.20 -18.98 49.78
CA ASP A 591 48.99 -20.14 49.21
C ASP A 591 48.76 -20.58 47.71
N ARG A 592 49.84 -21.01 46.99
CA ARG A 592 49.99 -22.05 45.88
C ARG A 592 49.32 -21.82 44.49
N GLU A 593 49.52 -22.57 43.35
CA GLU A 593 50.29 -23.77 42.86
C GLU A 593 51.02 -23.39 41.50
N GLU A 594 52.29 -23.69 41.14
CA GLU A 594 53.04 -24.95 40.79
C GLU A 594 52.91 -25.46 39.30
N LYS A 595 53.95 -25.90 38.54
CA LYS A 595 55.44 -25.83 38.64
C LYS A 595 56.21 -26.36 37.38
N ASN A 596 57.56 -26.37 37.44
CA ASN A 596 58.58 -27.07 36.61
C ASN A 596 58.96 -26.44 35.23
N ASP A 597 60.19 -26.57 34.69
CA ASP A 597 61.40 -27.35 35.05
C ASP A 597 62.67 -26.47 35.36
N GLU A 598 63.76 -27.06 35.87
CA GLU A 598 64.99 -26.38 36.35
C GLU A 598 66.30 -27.12 35.91
N ASN A 599 67.57 -26.74 36.18
CA ASN A 599 68.14 -25.69 37.06
C ASN A 599 69.51 -25.04 36.61
N PRO A 600 70.68 -25.75 36.48
CA PRO A 600 71.91 -25.21 37.12
C PRO A 600 73.15 -24.90 36.25
N LEU A 601 74.01 -23.95 36.72
CA LEU A 601 75.40 -24.18 37.23
C LEU A 601 76.26 -22.87 37.42
N PHE A 602 76.71 -22.61 38.66
CA PHE A 602 78.00 -21.97 39.12
C PHE A 602 78.40 -20.45 39.01
N SER A 603 78.75 -19.86 40.20
CA SER A 603 79.90 -18.93 40.57
C SER A 603 80.13 -17.55 39.86
N GLU A 604 80.73 -16.47 40.45
CA GLU A 604 81.20 -16.10 41.82
C GLU A 604 81.50 -14.56 41.98
N ASN A 605 81.35 -14.03 43.21
CA ASN A 605 82.09 -12.99 43.99
C ASN A 605 82.65 -11.61 43.47
N GLU A 606 82.16 -10.50 44.11
CA GLU A 606 82.88 -9.47 44.93
C GLU A 606 83.65 -8.16 44.43
N ASN A 607 83.54 -7.10 45.28
CA ASN A 607 84.49 -6.00 45.67
C ASN A 607 84.77 -4.69 44.83
N ILE A 608 85.20 -3.49 45.36
CA ILE A 608 84.99 -2.71 46.64
C ILE A 608 85.65 -1.25 46.64
N ASN A 609 85.25 -0.32 47.55
CA ASN A 609 85.89 0.98 48.04
C ASN A 609 86.15 2.21 47.10
N ASN A 610 86.51 3.47 47.50
CA ASN A 610 86.92 4.23 48.75
C ASN A 610 86.54 5.76 48.62
N GLY A 611 86.79 6.80 49.48
CA GLY A 611 87.27 7.03 50.88
C GLY A 611 87.81 8.49 51.19
N GLU A 612 87.77 8.96 52.47
CA GLU A 612 88.47 10.15 53.11
C GLU A 612 88.05 11.62 52.70
N ILE A 613 88.49 12.80 53.25
CA ILE A 613 89.59 13.25 54.19
C ILE A 613 89.25 14.55 55.06
N TYR A 614 90.18 15.47 55.40
CA TYR A 614 90.19 16.55 56.47
C TYR A 614 91.25 17.71 56.18
N PRO A 615 91.63 18.70 57.06
CA PRO A 615 91.07 19.26 58.33
C PRO A 615 91.10 20.81 58.60
N SER A 616 90.24 21.29 59.53
CA SER A 616 90.35 22.49 60.43
C SER A 616 89.07 22.61 61.32
N ASN A 617 88.99 22.93 62.63
CA ASN A 617 89.90 23.26 63.76
C ASN A 617 90.47 24.70 63.82
N ASN A 618 90.68 25.40 64.97
CA ASN A 618 90.32 25.30 66.42
C ASN A 618 90.72 26.66 67.13
N GLU A 619 90.40 27.08 68.37
CA GLU A 619 89.23 26.97 69.28
C GLU A 619 89.40 27.87 70.58
N LYS A 620 88.29 28.39 71.14
CA LYS A 620 87.95 28.63 72.59
C LYS A 620 88.65 29.69 73.51
N GLY A 621 87.84 30.24 74.44
CA GLY A 621 88.26 30.79 75.75
C GLY A 621 87.33 31.88 76.33
N ASP A 622 86.51 31.52 77.34
CA ASP A 622 85.63 32.34 78.23
C ASP A 622 85.01 33.66 77.73
#